data_AF-A0A3C1RWR7-F1
#
_entry.id   AF-A0A3C1RWR7-F1
#
_cell.length_a   1.000
_cell.length_b   1.000
_cell.length_c   1.000
_cell.angle_alpha   90.00
_cell.angle_beta   90.00
_cell.angle_gamma   90.00
#
_symmetry.space_group_name_H-M   'P 1'
#
loop_
_entity.id
_entity.type
_entity.pdbx_description
1 polymer ?
#
loop_
_entity_poly.entity_id
_entity_poly.type
_entity_poly.pdbx_seq_one_letter_code
_entity_poly.pdbx_strand_id
1 'polypeptide(L)' 'STFDVYAGKILLGEQEFEIPVFAGDEIPEVLLGSRWLTILPLAVNFLAGVLTLG' A
#
# COMPACT_ATOMS: atom_id res chain seq x y z
N SER A 1 14.45 9.73 -13.23
CA SER A 1 14.87 9.47 -11.84
C SER A 1 14.83 7.97 -11.61
N THR A 2 15.66 7.45 -10.73
CA THR A 2 15.65 6.04 -10.31
C THR A 2 15.06 6.03 -8.91
N PHE A 3 14.04 5.21 -8.64
CA PHE A 3 13.51 5.07 -7.29
C PHE A 3 14.57 4.46 -6.36
N ASP A 4 14.62 4.93 -5.13
CA ASP A 4 15.34 4.23 -4.07
C ASP A 4 14.50 3.04 -3.63
N VAL A 5 15.12 1.86 -3.55
CA VAL A 5 14.42 0.61 -3.21
C VAL A 5 14.88 0.12 -1.86
N TYR A 6 13.94 -0.04 -0.94
CA TYR A 6 14.16 -0.51 0.42
C TYR A 6 13.42 -1.81 0.68
N ALA A 7 13.96 -2.64 1.58
CA ALA A 7 13.20 -3.74 2.17
C ALA A 7 12.27 -3.17 3.25
N GLY A 8 10.99 -3.04 2.92
CA GLY A 8 9.97 -2.55 3.83
C GLY A 8 9.23 -3.69 4.50
N LYS A 9 8.95 -3.55 5.79
CA LYS A 9 8.03 -4.43 6.51
C LYS A 9 6.70 -3.71 6.67
N ILE A 10 5.62 -4.40 6.33
CA ILE A 10 4.27 -3.87 6.50
C ILE A 10 3.42 -4.87 7.27
N LEU A 11 2.50 -4.36 8.07
CA LEU A 11 1.48 -5.13 8.78
C LEU A 11 0.12 -4.82 8.16
N LEU A 12 -0.52 -5.81 7.57
CA LEU A 12 -1.87 -5.72 7.03
C LEU A 12 -2.78 -6.68 7.79
N GLY A 13 -3.70 -6.12 8.59
CA GLY A 13 -4.45 -6.89 9.57
C GLY A 13 -3.50 -7.50 10.61
N GLU A 14 -3.45 -8.82 10.68
CA GLU A 14 -2.56 -9.57 11.58
C GLU A 14 -1.36 -10.21 10.85
N GLN A 15 -1.24 -10.00 9.54
CA GLN A 15 -0.19 -10.62 8.72
C GLN A 15 0.93 -9.61 8.41
N GLU A 16 2.17 -10.00 8.73
CA GLU A 16 3.36 -9.26 8.33
C GLU A 16 3.84 -9.69 6.95
N PHE A 17 4.28 -8.71 6.16
CA PHE A 17 4.89 -8.90 4.85
C PHE A 17 6.20 -8.11 4.75
N GLU A 18 7.20 -8.71 4.13
CA GLU A 18 8.42 -8.01 3.70
C GLU A 18 8.35 -7.81 2.18
N ILE A 19 8.37 -6.55 1.73
CA ILE A 19 8.20 -6.17 0.33
C ILE A 19 9.22 -5.10 -0.10
N PRO A 20 9.54 -4.99 -1.39
CA PRO A 20 10.27 -3.84 -1.90
C PRO A 20 9.39 -2.59 -1.81
N VAL A 21 9.91 -1.53 -1.19
CA VAL A 21 9.30 -0.20 -1.15
C VAL A 21 10.11 0.72 -2.05
N PHE A 22 9.42 1.35 -2.99
CA PHE A 22 10.01 2.30 -3.94
C PHE A 22 9.74 3.71 -3.42
N ALA A 23 10.80 4.42 -3.04
CA ALA A 23 10.73 5.80 -2.60
C ALA A 23 11.29 6.73 -3.68
N GLY A 24 10.72 7.93 -3.77
CA GLY A 24 11.23 9.00 -4.60
C GLY A 24 10.72 10.33 -4.10
N ASP A 25 11.57 11.36 -4.17
CA ASP A 25 11.28 12.69 -3.60
C ASP A 25 10.00 13.34 -4.16
N GLU A 26 9.57 12.93 -5.35
CA GLU A 26 8.35 13.43 -6.01
C GLU A 26 7.06 12.71 -5.56
N ILE A 27 7.15 11.69 -4.71
CA ILE A 27 6.00 10.93 -4.19
C ILE A 27 5.89 11.20 -2.68
N PRO A 28 5.21 12.28 -2.27
CA PRO A 28 5.07 12.64 -0.86
C PRO A 28 4.08 11.75 -0.09
N GLU A 29 3.29 10.95 -0.80
CA GLU A 29 2.22 10.13 -0.25
C GLU A 29 2.60 8.64 -0.22
N VAL A 30 2.00 7.88 0.68
CA VAL A 30 2.13 6.42 0.68
C VAL A 30 1.18 5.84 -0.37
N LEU A 31 1.73 5.25 -1.43
CA LEU A 31 0.95 4.60 -2.49
C LEU A 31 0.90 3.10 -2.27
N LEU A 32 -0.31 2.55 -2.23
CA LEU A 32 -0.55 1.12 -2.18
C LEU A 32 -0.78 0.59 -3.61
N GLY A 33 0.14 -0.24 -4.09
CA GLY A 33 0.08 -0.77 -5.45
C GLY A 33 -1.12 -1.68 -5.69
N SER A 34 -1.64 -1.70 -6.92
CA SER A 34 -2.80 -2.54 -7.30
C SER A 34 -2.59 -4.04 -7.13
N ARG A 35 -1.34 -4.51 -7.02
CA ARG A 35 -1.01 -5.93 -6.75
C ARG A 35 -1.64 -6.43 -5.45
N TRP A 36 -1.85 -5.59 -4.45
CA TRP A 36 -2.51 -5.99 -3.21
C TRP A 36 -3.97 -6.41 -3.43
N LEU A 37 -4.61 -5.90 -4.48
CA LEU A 37 -6.00 -6.20 -4.81
C LEU A 37 -6.19 -7.63 -5.33
N THR A 38 -5.12 -8.37 -5.62
CA THR A 38 -5.23 -9.78 -5.97
C THR A 38 -5.48 -10.69 -4.77
N ILE A 39 -5.23 -10.19 -3.55
CA ILE A 39 -5.36 -10.95 -2.29
C ILE A 39 -6.23 -10.26 -1.24
N LEU A 40 -6.42 -8.95 -1.33
CA LEU A 40 -7.26 -8.17 -0.40
C LEU A 40 -8.34 -7.41 -1.17
N PRO A 41 -9.63 -7.63 -0.86
CA PRO A 41 -10.70 -6.85 -1.47
C PRO A 41 -10.61 -5.39 -1.03
N LEU A 42 -10.82 -4.46 -1.98
CA LEU A 42 -10.92 -3.03 -1.72
C LEU A 42 -12.36 -2.58 -1.89
N ALA A 43 -12.94 -2.00 -0.85
CA ALA A 43 -14.25 -1.37 -0.87
C ALA A 43 -14.14 0.09 -0.46
N VAL A 44 -14.81 0.98 -1.21
CA VAL A 44 -14.82 2.41 -0.94
C VAL A 44 -16.24 2.88 -0.69
N ASN A 45 -16.45 3.58 0.41
CA ASN A 45 -17.69 4.25 0.75
C ASN A 45 -17.44 5.75 0.93
N PHE A 46 -17.69 6.53 -0.12
CA PHE A 46 -17.49 7.98 -0.10
C PHE A 46 -18.45 8.71 0.84
N LEU A 47 -19.70 8.25 0.97
CA LEU A 47 -20.68 8.88 1.85
C LEU A 47 -20.30 8.73 3.32
N ALA A 48 -19.72 7.59 3.69
CA ALA A 48 -19.21 7.34 5.03
C ALA A 48 -17.76 7.83 5.23
N GLY A 49 -17.06 8.22 4.16
CA GLY A 49 -15.63 8.55 4.22
C GLY A 49 -14.74 7.37 4.61
N VAL A 50 -15.14 6.13 4.27
CA VAL A 50 -14.45 4.90 4.67
C VAL A 50 -13.85 4.20 3.45
N LEU A 51 -12.60 3.78 3.61
CA LEU A 51 -11.91 2.86 2.71
C LEU A 51 -11.59 1.58 3.49
N THR A 52 -12.03 0.44 2.98
CA THR A 52 -11.78 -0.89 3.56
C THR A 52 -10.88 -1.67 2.60
N LEU A 53 -9.75 -2.17 3.12
CA LEU A 53 -8.84 -3.07 2.40
C LEU A 53 -8.65 -4.33 3.27
N GLY A 54 -9.18 -5.46 2.80
CA GLY A 54 -9.26 -6.71 3.59
C GLY A 54 -10.66 -7.06 4.04
#